data_AF-A0A4U1CXR8-F1
#
_entry.id   AF-A0A4U1CXR8-F1
#
_cell.length_a   1.000
_cell.length_b   1.000
_cell.length_c   1.000
_cell.angle_alpha   90.00
_cell.angle_beta   90.00
_cell.angle_gamma   90.00
#
_symmetry.space_group_name_H-M   'P 1'
#
loop_
_entity.id
_entity.type
_entity.pdbx_description
1 polymer ?
#
loop_
_entity_poly.entity_id
_entity_poly.type
_entity_poly.pdbx_seq_one_letter_code
_entity_poly.pdbx_strand_id
1 'polypeptide(L)' 'MAKSRARKHREKLAREGRRNPECNRSPFAAMDMTTRKTKTKKDYMYQYKHKNHSFDRGYDGSFYLFSPLSA' A
#
# COMPACT_ATOMS: atom_id res chain seq x y z
N MET A 1 28.50 5.50 16.47
CA MET A 1 27.33 6.29 16.03
C MET A 1 26.95 7.28 17.13
N ALA A 2 27.08 8.58 16.88
CA ALA A 2 26.85 9.59 17.92
C ALA A 2 25.35 9.78 18.19
N LYS A 3 24.96 9.85 19.47
CA LYS A 3 23.60 10.25 19.85
C LYS A 3 23.35 11.72 19.43
N SER A 4 22.13 12.02 19.00
CA SER A 4 21.72 13.41 18.73
C SER A 4 21.82 14.27 20.00
N ARG A 5 22.05 15.58 19.82
CA ARG A 5 22.10 16.54 20.94
C ARG A 5 20.82 16.49 21.78
N ALA A 6 19.66 16.38 21.12
CA ALA A 6 18.36 16.27 21.79
C ALA A 6 18.26 15.01 22.66
N ARG A 7 18.74 13.85 22.19
CA ARG A 7 18.74 12.61 22.97
C ARG A 7 19.64 12.72 24.20
N LYS A 8 20.84 13.30 24.04
CA LYS A 8 21.77 13.55 25.16
C LYS A 8 21.15 14.44 26.25
N HIS A 9 20.43 15.49 25.85
CA HIS A 9 19.76 16.39 26.78
C HIS A 9 18.67 15.68 27.60
N ARG A 10 17.84 14.84 26.95
CA ARG A 10 16.79 14.09 27.66
C ARG A 10 17.35 13.07 28.64
N GLU A 11 18.42 12.38 28.26
CA GLU A 11 19.14 11.45 29.14
C GLU A 11 19.75 12.18 30.36
N LYS A 12 20.23 13.42 30.18
CA LYS A 12 20.70 14.27 31.28
C LYS A 12 19.56 14.62 32.24
N LEU A 13 18.41 15.09 31.73
CA LEU A 13 17.25 15.43 32.55
C LEU A 13 16.75 14.25 33.39
N ALA A 14 16.69 13.05 32.79
CA ALA A 14 16.30 11.84 33.49
C ALA A 14 17.28 11.47 34.62
N ARG A 15 18.59 11.66 34.39
CA ARG A 15 19.62 11.45 35.43
C ARG A 15 19.48 12.44 36.60
N GLU A 16 19.07 13.67 36.30
CA GLU A 16 18.83 14.72 37.30
C GLU A 16 17.48 14.54 38.04
N GLY A 17 16.75 13.46 37.79
CA GLY A 17 15.45 13.18 38.42
C GLY A 17 14.29 13.99 37.84
N ARG A 18 14.50 14.72 36.73
CA ARG A 18 13.43 15.46 36.05
C ARG A 18 12.59 14.51 35.19
N ARG A 19 11.31 14.83 35.05
CA ARG A 19 10.36 14.04 34.26
C ARG A 19 10.86 13.86 32.82
N ASN A 20 10.85 12.61 32.34
CA ASN A 20 11.26 12.29 30.98
C ASN A 20 10.27 12.92 29.97
N PRO A 21 10.74 13.77 29.03
CA PRO A 21 9.88 14.38 28.02
C PRO A 21 9.21 13.36 27.08
N GLU A 22 9.76 12.15 26.95
CA GLU A 22 9.15 11.06 26.17
C GLU A 22 7.78 10.66 26.71
N CYS A 23 7.60 10.66 28.04
CA CYS A 23 6.34 10.29 28.69
C CYS A 23 5.20 11.28 28.39
N ASN A 24 5.52 12.48 27.90
CA ASN A 24 4.53 13.53 27.61
C ASN A 24 4.26 13.66 26.11
N ARG A 25 4.87 12.81 25.28
CA ARG A 25 4.63 12.87 23.85
C ARG A 25 3.20 12.43 23.56
N SER A 26 2.53 13.24 22.75
CA SER A 26 1.21 12.89 22.24
C SER A 26 1.27 11.60 21.41
N PRO A 27 0.21 10.78 21.39
CA PRO A 27 0.11 9.60 20.54
C PRO A 27 0.38 9.87 19.05
N PHE A 28 0.13 11.09 18.57
CA PHE A 28 0.41 11.51 17.19
C PHE A 28 1.90 11.46 16.83
N ALA A 29 2.81 11.50 17.82
CA ALA A 29 4.25 11.39 17.56
C ALA A 29 4.68 9.98 17.13
N ALA A 30 3.87 8.96 17.44
CA ALA A 30 4.12 7.57 17.05
C ALA A 30 3.33 7.15 15.80
N MET A 31 2.29 7.90 15.42
CA MET A 31 1.46 7.59 14.27
C MET A 31 2.02 8.22 12.99
N ASP A 32 2.04 7.46 11.90
CA ASP A 32 2.36 7.98 10.58
C ASP A 32 1.14 8.71 9.99
N MET A 33 1.15 10.04 10.13
CA MET A 33 0.10 10.92 9.63
C MET A 33 0.17 11.16 8.11
N THR A 34 1.18 10.60 7.41
CA THR A 34 1.42 10.87 5.99
C THR A 34 0.71 9.91 5.05
N THR A 35 -0.05 8.96 5.59
CA THR A 35 -0.62 7.80 4.87
C THR A 35 -1.80 8.13 3.95
N ARG A 36 -2.46 9.29 4.13
CA ARG A 36 -3.60 9.71 3.29
C ARG A 36 -3.14 10.47 2.05
N LYS A 37 -2.49 9.78 1.12
CA LYS A 37 -2.09 10.33 -0.19
C LYS A 37 -2.90 9.68 -1.30
N THR A 38 -3.27 10.48 -2.30
CA THR A 38 -3.87 9.97 -3.53
C THR A 38 -2.82 9.20 -4.33
N LYS A 39 -3.28 8.27 -5.17
CA LYS A 39 -2.41 7.46 -6.03
C LYS A 39 -1.65 8.34 -7.02
N THR A 40 -0.38 8.04 -7.26
CA THR A 40 0.39 8.69 -8.33
C THR A 40 -0.04 8.17 -9.71
N LYS A 41 0.38 8.87 -10.78
CA LYS A 41 0.12 8.42 -12.16
C LYS A 41 0.63 7.00 -12.42
N LYS A 42 1.81 6.65 -11.87
CA LYS A 42 2.39 5.31 -11.99
C LYS A 42 1.50 4.28 -11.28
N ASP A 43 1.07 4.58 -10.05
CA ASP A 43 0.22 3.70 -9.26
C ASP A 43 -1.13 3.43 -9.94
N TYR A 44 -1.68 4.43 -10.63
CA TYR A 44 -2.91 4.27 -11.40
C TYR A 44 -2.69 3.48 -12.70
N MET A 45 -1.58 3.72 -13.40
CA MET A 45 -1.29 3.06 -14.69
C MET A 45 -1.04 1.56 -14.53
N TYR A 46 -0.34 1.17 -13.47
CA TYR A 46 0.02 -0.23 -13.22
C TYR A 46 -0.91 -0.94 -12.23
N GLN A 47 -2.07 -0.36 -11.90
CA GLN A 47 -3.06 -1.06 -11.07
C GLN A 47 -3.82 -2.11 -11.90
N TYR A 48 -3.77 -3.36 -11.44
CA TYR A 48 -4.67 -4.42 -11.93
C TYR A 48 -5.86 -4.58 -10.99
N LYS A 49 -6.80 -3.63 -11.04
CA LYS A 49 -8.02 -3.69 -10.20
C LYS A 49 -9.06 -4.69 -10.72
N HIS A 50 -9.25 -4.72 -12.04
CA HIS A 50 -10.17 -5.63 -12.70
C HIS A 50 -9.37 -6.48 -13.68
N LYS A 51 -9.35 -7.79 -13.47
CA LYS A 51 -8.69 -8.73 -14.37
C LYS A 51 -9.58 -8.88 -15.60
N ASN A 52 -9.30 -8.12 -16.65
CA ASN A 52 -9.91 -8.38 -17.94
C ASN A 52 -9.23 -9.64 -18.50
N HIS A 53 -10.01 -10.71 -18.73
CA HIS A 53 -9.52 -11.84 -19.52
C HIS A 53 -9.13 -11.28 -20.89
N SER A 54 -7.82 -11.18 -21.14
CA SER A 54 -7.30 -10.87 -22.46
C SER A 54 -7.76 -12.02 -23.36
N PHE A 55 -8.79 -11.73 -24.17
CA PHE A 55 -9.39 -12.53 -25.22
C PHE A 55 -8.86 -13.96 -25.31
N ASP A 56 -9.73 -14.89 -24.95
CA ASP A 56 -9.67 -16.30 -25.30
C ASP A 56 -9.26 -16.44 -26.79
N ARG A 57 -7.96 -16.66 -27.04
CA ARG A 57 -7.40 -16.97 -28.37
C ARG A 57 -7.69 -18.44 -28.68
N GLY A 58 -8.96 -18.83 -28.68
CA GLY A 58 -9.33 -20.24 -28.75
C GLY A 58 -10.76 -20.58 -29.13
N TYR A 59 -11.63 -19.62 -29.47
CA TYR A 59 -13.00 -19.94 -29.88
C TYR A 59 -13.19 -19.81 -31.40
N ASP A 60 -12.70 -20.81 -32.11
CA ASP A 60 -13.05 -21.17 -33.48
C ASP A 60 -14.51 -21.68 -33.54
N GLY A 61 -15.46 -20.75 -33.44
CA GLY A 61 -16.90 -21.02 -33.47
C GLY A 61 -17.43 -21.48 -34.83
N SER A 62 -16.94 -22.62 -35.34
CA SER A 62 -17.52 -23.32 -36.49
C SER A 62 -18.25 -24.58 -36.03
N PHE A 63 -19.58 -24.54 -36.03
CA PHE A 63 -20.42 -25.72 -35.81
C PHE A 63 -21.07 -26.12 -37.14
N TYR A 64 -20.58 -27.20 -37.76
CA TYR A 64 -21.27 -27.86 -38.87
C TYR A 64 -22.40 -28.72 -38.31
N LEU A 65 -23.65 -28.31 -38.51
CA LEU A 65 -24.83 -29.16 -38.34
C LEU A 65 -25.30 -29.62 -39.72
N PHE A 66 -24.82 -30.80 -40.13
CA PHE A 66 -25.38 -31.54 -41.25
C PHE A 66 -26.57 -32.36 -40.74
N SER A 67 -27.77 -32.08 -41.24
CA SER A 67 -28.89 -33.03 -41.19
C SER A 67 -29.50 -33.14 -42.59
N PRO A 68 -29.64 -34.36 -43.16
CA PRO A 68 -30.07 -34.53 -44.53
C PRO A 68 -31.56 -34.24 -44.71
N LEU A 69 -31.87 -33.58 -45.82
CA LEU A 69 -33.21 -33.42 -46.36
C LEU A 69 -33.71 -34.81 -46.81
N SER A 70 -34.81 -35.31 -46.25
CA SER A 70 -35.52 -36.47 -46.79
C SER A 70 -36.96 -36.12 -47.13
N ALA A 71 -37.35 -36.55 -48.33
CA ALA A 71 -38.49 -36.17 -49.17
C ALA A 71 -39.89 -36.21 -48.53
#